data_AF-A0A9N8K4V0-F1
#
_entry.id   AF-A0A9N8K4V0-F1
#
_cell.length_a   1.000
_cell.length_b   1.000
_cell.length_c   1.000
_cell.angle_alpha   90.00
_cell.angle_beta   90.00
_cell.angle_gamma   90.00
#
_symmetry.space_group_name_H-M   'P 1'
#
loop_
_entity.id
_entity.type
_entity.pdbx_description
1 polymer ?
#
loop_
_entity_poly.entity_id
_entity_poly.type
_entity_poly.pdbx_seq_one_letter_code
_entity_poly.pdbx_strand_id
1 'polypeptide(L)'
;MNNHTWNRFSCLLNAPVDSSLDAIRHWQYVHAERRRVDELLSATLDDSDQFDGLDTLTDDQEARIEELYRHLEDVYKTYKQGDHSKFASPDIPQLPTWVHPPVPSHIKTAFKEWRQQCWSMSEKFELIKQLPRPPFIACLRVGCDNTLGPLKTCVHTLERLYRSAELCHKELIKERNFWHPDRWSRVPQPYRQEVERMAILLFQVLQPLCDEVG
;
A
#
# COMPACT_ATOMS: atom_id res chain seq x y z
N MET A 1 0.48 23.31 -15.24
CA MET A 1 -0.44 22.89 -14.17
C MET A 1 0.27 22.93 -12.81
N ASN A 2 -0.36 23.39 -11.72
CA ASN A 2 0.34 23.73 -10.46
C ASN A 2 0.52 22.49 -9.55
N ASN A 3 1.74 22.25 -9.05
CA ASN A 3 2.13 21.19 -8.08
C ASN A 3 1.21 21.10 -6.85
N HIS A 4 0.47 22.17 -6.57
CA HIS A 4 -0.48 22.26 -5.48
C HIS A 4 -1.69 21.33 -5.62
N THR A 5 -2.14 21.03 -6.85
CA THR A 5 -3.27 20.13 -7.11
C THR A 5 -2.85 18.67 -6.91
N TRP A 6 -1.65 18.31 -7.38
CA TRP A 6 -1.05 16.97 -7.20
C TRP A 6 -0.80 16.62 -5.72
N ASN A 7 -0.28 17.57 -4.94
CA ASN A 7 -0.05 17.37 -3.50
C ASN A 7 -1.36 17.24 -2.70
N ARG A 8 -2.47 17.79 -3.19
CA ARG A 8 -3.78 17.68 -2.53
C ARG A 8 -4.33 16.26 -2.58
N PHE A 9 -3.96 15.49 -3.61
CA PHE A 9 -4.36 14.08 -3.77
C PHE A 9 -3.46 13.09 -3.01
N SER A 10 -2.19 13.42 -2.77
CA SER A 10 -1.29 12.55 -1.97
C SER A 10 -1.67 12.54 -0.49
N CYS A 11 -2.13 13.66 0.06
CA CYS A 11 -2.56 13.78 1.47
C CYS A 11 -3.82 12.97 1.80
N LEU A 12 -4.66 12.63 0.82
CA LEU A 12 -5.92 11.90 1.01
C LEU A 12 -5.74 10.38 1.16
N LEU A 13 -4.52 9.88 0.93
CA LEU A 13 -4.14 8.46 1.14
C LEU A 13 -3.92 8.10 2.61
N ASN A 14 -3.92 9.10 3.51
CA ASN A 14 -3.74 8.94 4.95
C ASN A 14 -5.04 9.10 5.75
N ALA A 15 -6.20 9.22 5.09
CA ALA A 15 -7.47 9.32 5.80
C ALA A 15 -7.80 7.95 6.45
N PRO A 16 -8.26 7.93 7.71
CA PRO A 16 -8.72 6.70 8.35
C PRO A 16 -9.87 6.13 7.51
N VAL A 17 -9.65 4.94 6.95
CA VAL A 17 -10.67 4.21 6.19
C VAL A 17 -11.67 3.69 7.21
N ASP A 18 -12.92 4.13 7.10
CA ASP A 18 -14.05 3.44 7.73
C ASP A 18 -13.97 1.96 7.34
N SER A 19 -13.97 1.05 8.32
CA SER A 19 -13.71 -0.38 8.08
C SER A 19 -14.89 -1.13 7.45
N SER A 20 -15.97 -0.42 7.08
CA SER A 20 -17.08 -1.04 6.34
C SER A 20 -16.65 -1.53 4.96
N LEU A 21 -17.22 -2.66 4.53
CA LEU A 21 -16.97 -3.27 3.23
C LEU A 21 -17.27 -2.29 2.07
N ASP A 22 -18.28 -1.43 2.25
CA ASP A 22 -18.67 -0.42 1.26
C ASP A 22 -17.66 0.73 1.17
N ALA A 23 -17.06 1.14 2.28
CA ALA A 23 -15.96 2.11 2.27
C ALA A 23 -14.71 1.54 1.59
N ILE A 24 -14.40 0.25 1.82
CA ILE A 24 -13.30 -0.44 1.13
C ILE A 24 -13.56 -0.51 -0.38
N ARG A 25 -14.77 -0.88 -0.81
CA ARG A 25 -15.15 -0.94 -2.23
C ARG A 25 -15.10 0.42 -2.90
N HIS A 26 -15.63 1.45 -2.24
CA HIS A 26 -15.57 2.82 -2.73
C HIS A 26 -14.11 3.29 -2.85
N TRP A 27 -13.26 3.00 -1.87
CA TRP A 27 -11.83 3.30 -1.95
C TRP A 27 -11.17 2.58 -3.13
N GLN A 28 -11.47 1.30 -3.34
CA GLN A 28 -10.94 0.53 -4.47
C GLN A 28 -11.37 1.12 -5.82
N TYR A 29 -12.63 1.55 -5.92
CA TYR A 29 -13.17 2.22 -7.10
C TYR A 29 -12.46 3.56 -7.36
N VAL A 30 -12.28 4.40 -6.35
CA VAL A 30 -11.55 5.68 -6.45
C VAL A 30 -10.13 5.46 -6.99
N HIS A 31 -9.44 4.43 -6.50
CA HIS A 31 -8.09 4.09 -6.96
C HIS A 31 -8.05 3.53 -8.38
N ALA A 32 -9.08 2.79 -8.77
CA ALA A 32 -9.19 2.26 -10.12
C ALA A 32 -9.49 3.36 -11.13
N GLU A 33 -10.40 4.28 -10.82
CA GLU A 33 -10.66 5.46 -11.65
C GLU A 33 -9.42 6.33 -11.76
N ARG A 34 -8.70 6.57 -10.64
CA ARG A 34 -7.42 7.28 -10.70
C ARG A 34 -6.44 6.61 -11.65
N ARG A 35 -6.33 5.28 -11.60
CA ARG A 35 -5.46 4.54 -12.52
C ARG A 35 -5.89 4.70 -13.98
N ARG A 36 -7.20 4.64 -14.28
CA ARG A 36 -7.69 4.87 -15.64
C ARG A 36 -7.32 6.27 -16.13
N VAL A 37 -7.42 7.27 -15.25
CA VAL A 37 -6.98 8.64 -15.56
C VAL A 37 -5.47 8.70 -15.78
N ASP A 38 -4.66 8.08 -14.93
CA ASP A 38 -3.20 8.05 -15.07
C ASP A 38 -2.77 7.32 -16.36
N GLU A 39 -3.41 6.20 -16.71
CA GLU A 39 -3.16 5.44 -17.95
C GLU A 39 -3.57 6.25 -19.19
N LEU A 40 -4.73 6.92 -19.15
CA LEU A 40 -5.17 7.81 -20.23
C LEU A 40 -4.25 9.02 -20.38
N LEU A 41 -3.78 9.61 -19.28
CA LEU A 41 -2.81 10.69 -19.27
C LEU A 41 -1.49 10.26 -19.90
N SER A 42 -0.95 9.11 -19.48
CA SER A 42 0.28 8.56 -20.07
C SER A 42 0.11 8.28 -21.56
N ALA A 43 -0.99 7.66 -21.99
CA ALA A 43 -1.25 7.42 -23.42
C ALA A 43 -1.38 8.72 -24.23
N THR A 44 -2.02 9.75 -23.65
CA THR A 44 -2.19 11.06 -24.30
C THR A 44 -0.87 11.81 -24.43
N LEU A 45 0.04 11.62 -23.47
CA LEU A 45 1.38 12.23 -23.46
C LEU A 45 2.37 11.45 -24.35
N ASP A 46 2.31 10.12 -24.38
CA ASP A 46 3.16 9.29 -25.24
C ASP A 46 2.86 9.50 -26.74
N ASP A 47 1.61 9.80 -27.11
CA ASP A 47 1.25 10.17 -28.49
C ASP A 47 1.82 11.54 -28.93
N SER A 48 2.31 12.36 -27.99
CA SER A 48 2.89 13.69 -28.29
C SER A 48 4.37 13.65 -28.72
N ASP A 49 5.09 12.54 -28.42
CA ASP A 49 6.52 12.38 -28.71
C ASP A 49 6.85 12.15 -30.20
N GLN A 50 5.85 12.12 -31.09
CA GLN A 50 6.06 11.93 -32.54
C GLN A 50 6.16 13.24 -33.35
N PHE A 51 6.02 14.43 -32.74
CA PHE A 51 6.16 15.69 -33.46
C PHE A 51 7.23 16.59 -32.84
N ASP A 52 8.37 16.65 -33.52
CA ASP A 52 9.52 17.51 -33.22
C ASP A 52 9.12 18.99 -33.43
N GLY A 53 8.48 19.60 -32.42
CA GLY A 53 8.16 21.03 -32.42
C GLY A 53 6.93 21.42 -31.61
N LEU A 54 7.17 21.91 -30.38
CA LEU A 54 6.25 22.46 -29.37
C LEU A 54 5.44 21.42 -28.54
N ASP A 55 5.90 21.20 -27.31
CA ASP A 55 5.20 20.58 -26.16
C ASP A 55 3.89 21.33 -25.80
N THR A 56 2.90 21.28 -26.68
CA THR A 56 1.57 21.81 -26.38
C THR A 56 0.55 20.73 -26.66
N LEU A 57 -0.08 20.26 -25.58
CA LEU A 57 -1.30 19.46 -25.64
C LEU A 57 -2.30 20.15 -26.56
N THR A 58 -3.05 19.39 -27.35
CA THR A 58 -4.15 19.96 -28.12
C THR A 58 -5.27 20.39 -27.17
N ASP A 59 -6.06 21.39 -27.56
CA ASP A 59 -7.23 21.85 -26.77
C ASP A 59 -8.18 20.68 -26.42
N ASP A 60 -8.31 19.70 -27.32
CA ASP A 60 -9.11 18.49 -27.12
C ASP A 60 -8.50 17.57 -26.05
N GLN A 61 -7.17 17.44 -26.01
CA GLN A 61 -6.47 16.68 -24.98
C GLN A 61 -6.59 17.37 -23.63
N GLU A 62 -6.43 18.70 -23.56
CA GLU A 62 -6.61 19.47 -22.33
C GLU A 62 -8.04 19.35 -21.79
N ALA A 63 -9.06 19.52 -22.65
CA ALA A 63 -10.46 19.39 -22.25
C ALA A 63 -10.80 17.99 -21.71
N ARG A 64 -10.25 16.95 -22.33
CA ARG A 64 -10.44 15.55 -21.91
C ARG A 64 -9.76 15.29 -20.56
N ILE A 65 -8.56 15.84 -20.34
CA ILE A 65 -7.86 15.76 -19.07
C ILE A 65 -8.65 16.48 -17.97
N GLU A 66 -9.17 17.67 -18.24
CA GLU A 66 -10.00 18.42 -17.29
C GLU A 66 -11.31 17.69 -16.93
N GLU A 67 -11.93 17.01 -17.90
CA GLU A 67 -13.12 16.17 -17.65
C GLU A 67 -12.80 15.00 -16.71
N LEU A 68 -11.68 14.31 -16.93
CA LEU A 68 -11.23 13.21 -16.08
C LEU A 68 -10.92 13.66 -14.64
N TYR A 69 -10.31 14.84 -14.47
CA TYR A 69 -10.07 15.41 -13.14
C TYR A 69 -11.35 15.82 -12.42
N ARG A 70 -12.33 16.40 -13.15
CA ARG A 70 -13.65 16.72 -12.59
C ARG A 70 -14.37 15.45 -12.12
N HIS A 71 -14.32 14.38 -12.92
CA HIS A 71 -14.88 13.09 -12.53
C HIS A 71 -14.24 12.55 -11.24
N LEU A 72 -12.90 12.56 -11.15
CA LEU A 72 -12.19 12.14 -9.94
C LEU A 72 -12.59 12.98 -8.72
N GLU A 73 -12.68 14.30 -8.87
CA GLU A 73 -13.06 15.19 -7.77
C GLU A 73 -14.48 14.89 -7.25
N ASP A 74 -15.43 14.61 -8.14
CA ASP A 74 -16.79 14.21 -7.77
C ASP A 74 -16.83 12.86 -7.05
N VAL A 75 -16.06 11.88 -7.51
CA VAL A 75 -15.91 10.57 -6.84
C VAL A 75 -15.34 10.77 -5.42
N TYR A 76 -14.28 11.57 -5.27
CA TYR A 76 -13.69 11.87 -3.96
C TYR A 76 -14.63 12.63 -3.03
N LYS A 77 -15.40 13.59 -3.56
CA LYS A 77 -16.37 14.35 -2.78
C LYS A 77 -17.47 13.43 -2.25
N THR A 78 -17.91 12.49 -3.07
CA THR A 78 -18.89 11.47 -2.69
C THR A 78 -18.32 10.54 -1.60
N TYR A 79 -17.04 10.14 -1.71
CA TYR A 79 -16.34 9.37 -0.67
C TYR A 79 -16.29 10.10 0.67
N LYS A 80 -15.90 11.39 0.67
CA LYS A 80 -15.84 12.19 1.90
C LYS A 80 -17.18 12.41 2.57
N GLN A 81 -18.27 12.37 1.80
CA GLN A 81 -19.63 12.51 2.31
C GLN A 81 -20.15 11.21 2.92
N GLY A 82 -19.41 10.10 2.84
CA GLY A 82 -19.83 8.79 3.34
C GLY A 82 -20.92 8.13 2.49
N ASP A 83 -21.23 8.68 1.31
CA ASP A 83 -22.20 8.11 0.38
C ASP A 83 -21.53 7.03 -0.47
N HIS A 84 -21.35 5.85 0.11
CA HIS A 84 -20.75 4.70 -0.57
C HIS A 84 -21.76 3.96 -1.48
N SER A 85 -23.05 4.31 -1.42
CA SER A 85 -24.14 3.60 -2.08
C SER A 85 -24.04 3.62 -3.61
N LYS A 86 -23.51 4.70 -4.18
CA LYS A 86 -23.36 4.89 -5.64
C LYS A 86 -22.29 4.01 -6.27
N PHE A 87 -21.40 3.45 -5.45
CA PHE A 87 -20.28 2.61 -5.89
C PHE A 87 -20.44 1.15 -5.43
N ALA A 88 -21.58 0.83 -4.83
CA ALA A 88 -22.01 -0.52 -4.50
C ALA A 88 -22.83 -1.18 -5.63
N SER A 89 -22.82 -0.60 -6.84
CA SER A 89 -23.62 -1.12 -7.95
C SER A 89 -23.12 -2.51 -8.37
N PRO A 90 -24.00 -3.52 -8.48
CA PRO A 90 -23.65 -4.86 -8.94
C PRO A 90 -23.17 -4.89 -10.40
N ASP A 91 -23.41 -3.81 -11.15
CA ASP A 91 -23.04 -3.67 -12.56
C ASP A 91 -21.65 -3.03 -12.77
N ILE A 92 -20.96 -2.60 -11.71
CA ILE A 92 -19.54 -2.21 -11.82
C ILE A 92 -18.77 -3.49 -12.10
N PRO A 93 -18.07 -3.61 -13.25
CA PRO A 93 -17.25 -4.76 -13.54
C PRO A 93 -16.29 -4.95 -12.37
N GLN A 94 -16.40 -6.08 -11.67
CA GLN A 94 -15.42 -6.43 -10.66
C GLN A 94 -14.07 -6.38 -11.36
N LEU A 95 -13.20 -5.46 -10.91
CA LEU A 95 -11.84 -5.40 -11.43
C LEU A 95 -11.27 -6.81 -11.36
N PRO A 96 -10.57 -7.28 -12.40
CA PRO A 96 -9.92 -8.58 -12.36
C PRO A 96 -9.16 -8.67 -11.06
N THR A 97 -9.55 -9.60 -10.19
CA THR A 97 -8.85 -9.85 -8.93
C THR A 97 -7.41 -10.10 -9.32
N TRP A 98 -6.54 -9.11 -9.09
CA TRP A 98 -5.18 -9.19 -9.58
C TRP A 98 -4.50 -10.31 -8.80
N VAL A 99 -4.43 -11.49 -9.40
CA VAL A 99 -3.89 -12.67 -8.74
C VAL A 99 -2.39 -12.48 -8.69
N HIS A 100 -1.88 -12.10 -7.52
CA HIS A 100 -0.45 -12.05 -7.31
C HIS A 100 0.15 -13.43 -7.61
N PRO A 101 1.25 -13.52 -8.37
CA PRO A 101 1.91 -14.80 -8.59
C PRO A 101 2.30 -15.43 -7.25
N PRO A 102 2.34 -16.77 -7.17
CA PRO A 102 2.74 -17.44 -5.93
C PRO A 102 4.14 -16.99 -5.50
N VAL A 103 4.34 -16.83 -4.19
CA VAL A 103 5.66 -16.52 -3.63
C VAL A 103 6.57 -17.75 -3.81
N PRO A 104 7.78 -17.61 -4.41
CA PRO A 104 8.70 -18.72 -4.58
C PRO A 104 9.05 -19.39 -3.24
N SER A 105 9.19 -20.72 -3.25
CA SER A 105 9.43 -21.52 -2.02
C SER A 105 10.66 -21.08 -1.23
N HIS A 106 11.76 -20.75 -1.91
CA HIS A 106 12.99 -20.26 -1.27
C HIS A 106 12.76 -18.95 -0.51
N ILE A 107 11.86 -18.08 -1.00
CA ILE A 107 11.50 -16.85 -0.29
C ILE A 107 10.59 -17.14 0.91
N LYS A 108 9.65 -18.09 0.80
CA LYS A 108 8.85 -18.53 1.96
C LYS A 108 9.75 -19.04 3.09
N THR A 109 10.76 -19.84 2.77
CA THR A 109 11.76 -20.32 3.73
C THR A 109 12.56 -19.17 4.35
N ALA A 110 13.10 -18.27 3.52
CA ALA A 110 13.84 -17.10 4.01
C ALA A 110 12.97 -16.19 4.90
N PHE A 111 11.67 -16.08 4.61
CA PHE A 111 10.73 -15.30 5.42
C PHE A 111 10.48 -15.94 6.78
N LYS A 112 10.36 -17.27 6.84
CA LYS A 112 10.25 -18.03 8.08
C LYS A 112 11.50 -17.87 8.94
N GLU A 113 12.68 -17.97 8.33
CA GLU A 113 13.98 -17.75 9.01
C GLU A 113 14.10 -16.32 9.53
N TRP A 114 13.75 -15.33 8.72
CA TRP A 114 13.74 -13.92 9.11
C TRP A 114 12.85 -13.68 10.34
N ARG A 115 11.62 -14.22 10.34
CA ARG A 115 10.72 -14.12 11.50
C ARG A 115 11.35 -14.73 12.74
N GLN A 116 11.88 -15.95 12.62
CA GLN A 116 12.51 -16.63 13.74
C GLN A 116 13.71 -15.84 14.30
N GLN A 117 14.51 -15.23 13.42
CA GLN A 117 15.63 -14.39 13.81
C GLN A 117 15.16 -13.16 14.60
N CYS A 118 14.11 -12.47 14.15
CA CYS A 118 13.51 -11.36 14.88
C CYS A 118 13.04 -11.80 16.28
N TRP A 119 12.38 -12.95 16.38
CA TRP A 119 11.95 -13.51 17.66
C TRP A 119 13.11 -13.74 18.62
N SER A 120 14.17 -14.41 18.16
CA SER A 120 15.36 -14.68 18.97
C SER A 120 16.07 -13.39 19.41
N MET A 121 16.11 -12.36 18.56
CA MET A 121 16.69 -11.06 18.94
C MET A 121 15.90 -10.36 20.04
N SER A 122 14.57 -10.53 20.06
CA SER A 122 13.71 -9.93 21.09
C SER A 122 13.93 -10.47 22.50
N GLU A 123 14.70 -11.55 22.66
CA GLU A 123 15.06 -12.07 23.98
C GLU A 123 16.10 -11.19 24.68
N LYS A 124 16.87 -10.40 23.92
CA LYS A 124 17.98 -9.55 24.39
C LYS A 124 17.94 -8.18 23.73
N PHE A 125 16.94 -7.36 24.10
CA PHE A 125 16.70 -6.03 23.52
C PHE A 125 17.91 -5.10 23.59
N GLU A 126 18.72 -5.24 24.63
CA GLU A 126 19.94 -4.46 24.87
C GLU A 126 21.05 -4.71 23.83
N LEU A 127 21.00 -5.84 23.13
CA LEU A 127 21.97 -6.19 22.08
C LEU A 127 21.51 -5.78 20.68
N ILE A 128 20.29 -5.26 20.55
CA ILE A 128 19.71 -4.91 19.25
C ILE A 128 20.30 -3.57 18.78
N LYS A 129 21.15 -3.66 17.75
CA LYS A 129 21.66 -2.50 17.01
C LYS A 129 20.86 -2.23 15.74
N GLN A 130 20.33 -3.29 15.13
CA GLN A 130 19.51 -3.24 13.93
C GLN A 130 18.74 -4.55 13.84
N LEU A 131 17.51 -4.52 13.33
CA LEU A 131 16.76 -5.72 13.02
C LEU A 131 17.11 -6.24 11.61
N PRO A 132 17.08 -7.57 11.39
CA PRO A 132 17.34 -8.13 10.08
C PRO A 132 16.29 -7.65 9.09
N ARG A 133 16.71 -7.48 7.83
CA ARG A 133 15.78 -7.10 6.76
C ARG A 133 14.99 -8.33 6.31
N PRO A 134 13.69 -8.16 6.00
CA PRO A 134 12.90 -9.24 5.43
C PRO A 134 13.43 -9.59 4.04
N PRO A 135 13.16 -10.81 3.55
CA PRO A 135 13.52 -11.17 2.19
C PRO A 135 12.84 -10.23 1.18
N PHE A 136 13.60 -9.86 0.16
CA PHE A 136 13.12 -8.96 -0.88
C PHE A 136 12.32 -9.72 -1.94
N ILE A 137 11.16 -9.17 -2.30
CA ILE A 137 10.43 -9.52 -3.52
C ILE A 137 10.03 -8.20 -4.18
N ALA A 138 10.24 -8.12 -5.50
CA ALA A 138 9.77 -7.00 -6.29
C ALA A 138 8.26 -6.79 -6.09
N CYS A 139 7.87 -5.58 -5.70
CA CYS A 139 6.46 -5.23 -5.67
C CYS A 139 5.94 -5.19 -7.10
N LEU A 140 4.87 -5.93 -7.38
CA LEU A 140 4.25 -5.95 -8.70
C LEU A 140 3.11 -4.93 -8.82
N ARG A 141 2.89 -4.12 -7.78
CA ARG A 141 1.91 -3.03 -7.82
C ARG A 141 2.55 -1.88 -8.60
N VAL A 142 1.99 -1.57 -9.76
CA VAL A 142 2.42 -0.45 -10.62
C VAL A 142 2.45 0.85 -9.81
N GLY A 143 3.52 1.64 -9.96
CA GLY A 143 3.72 2.90 -9.23
C GLY A 143 4.06 2.75 -7.74
N CYS A 144 4.43 1.55 -7.29
CA CYS A 144 4.85 1.34 -5.89
C CYS A 144 6.32 1.75 -5.68
N ASP A 145 6.53 3.02 -5.34
CA ASP A 145 7.88 3.58 -5.07
C ASP A 145 8.38 3.36 -3.63
N ASN A 146 7.68 2.52 -2.85
CA ASN A 146 7.88 2.43 -1.41
C ASN A 146 9.04 1.48 -1.01
N THR A 147 10.28 1.86 -1.37
CA THR A 147 11.53 1.27 -0.87
C THR A 147 12.18 2.09 0.26
N LEU A 148 11.55 3.20 0.67
CA LEU A 148 12.12 4.19 1.62
C LEU A 148 11.78 3.93 3.10
N GLY A 149 11.01 2.89 3.42
CA GLY A 149 10.72 2.51 4.81
C GLY A 149 11.93 1.86 5.52
N PRO A 150 11.91 1.72 6.86
CA PRO A 150 13.04 1.17 7.62
C PRO A 150 13.36 -0.28 7.27
N LEU A 151 12.38 -1.04 6.75
CA LEU A 151 12.56 -2.41 6.26
C LEU A 151 13.07 -2.49 4.80
N LYS A 152 13.17 -1.35 4.10
CA LYS A 152 13.48 -1.26 2.65
C LYS A 152 12.59 -2.17 1.78
N THR A 153 11.35 -2.38 2.20
CA THR A 153 10.33 -3.13 1.47
C THR A 153 9.00 -2.43 1.65
N CYS A 154 8.10 -2.57 0.67
CA CYS A 154 6.78 -1.96 0.74
C CYS A 154 5.81 -2.83 1.55
N VAL A 155 4.73 -2.20 2.02
CA VAL A 155 3.66 -2.88 2.79
C VAL A 155 3.01 -4.03 1.99
N HIS A 156 2.84 -3.87 0.67
CA HIS A 156 2.26 -4.91 -0.19
C HIS A 156 3.12 -6.18 -0.23
N THR A 157 4.45 -6.01 -0.26
CA THR A 157 5.38 -7.14 -0.26
C THR A 157 5.32 -7.87 1.09
N LEU A 158 5.28 -7.13 2.21
CA LEU A 158 5.15 -7.73 3.54
C LEU A 158 3.83 -8.47 3.71
N GLU A 159 2.73 -7.85 3.28
CA GLU A 159 1.40 -8.48 3.31
C GLU A 159 1.39 -9.77 2.48
N ARG A 160 1.93 -9.72 1.26
CA ARG A 160 2.07 -10.91 0.40
C ARG A 160 2.90 -12.01 1.07
N LEU A 161 4.00 -11.65 1.74
CA LEU A 161 4.83 -12.61 2.48
C LEU A 161 4.05 -13.26 3.61
N TYR A 162 3.36 -12.47 4.45
CA TYR A 162 2.54 -12.99 5.55
C TYR A 162 1.38 -13.85 5.07
N ARG A 163 0.65 -13.45 4.03
CA ARG A 163 -0.40 -14.27 3.40
C ARG A 163 0.17 -15.60 2.87
N SER A 164 1.35 -15.55 2.25
CA SER A 164 2.00 -16.75 1.68
C SER A 164 2.60 -17.70 2.72
N ALA A 165 2.76 -17.23 3.96
CA ALA A 165 3.32 -17.98 5.07
C ALA A 165 2.31 -18.93 5.72
N GLU A 166 1.03 -18.91 5.29
CA GLU A 166 -0.02 -19.86 5.68
C GLU A 166 -0.15 -20.01 7.21
N LEU A 167 -0.02 -18.87 7.91
CA LEU A 167 -0.14 -18.82 9.36
C LEU A 167 -1.61 -18.95 9.76
N CYS A 168 -1.88 -19.76 10.79
CA CYS A 168 -3.22 -19.79 11.36
C CYS A 168 -3.52 -18.49 12.12
N HIS A 169 -4.81 -18.21 12.37
CA HIS A 169 -5.24 -17.00 13.08
C HIS A 169 -4.50 -16.77 14.41
N LYS A 170 -4.28 -17.84 15.19
CA LYS A 170 -3.54 -17.77 16.46
C LYS A 170 -2.08 -17.32 16.27
N GLU A 171 -1.43 -17.77 15.19
CA GLU A 171 -0.06 -17.38 14.86
C GLU A 171 0.02 -15.94 14.37
N LEU A 172 -0.98 -15.48 13.59
CA LEU A 172 -1.09 -14.08 13.16
C LEU A 172 -1.26 -13.14 14.35
N ILE A 173 -2.14 -13.46 15.31
CA ILE A 173 -2.28 -12.68 16.55
C ILE A 173 -0.96 -12.65 17.32
N LYS A 174 -0.27 -13.80 17.41
CA LYS A 174 1.02 -13.90 18.11
C LYS A 174 2.08 -13.01 17.44
N GLU A 175 2.14 -13.00 16.11
CA GLU A 175 3.00 -12.09 15.34
C GLU A 175 2.63 -10.62 15.57
N ARG A 176 1.35 -10.28 15.47
CA ARG A 176 0.89 -8.91 15.69
C ARG A 176 1.30 -8.40 17.07
N ASN A 177 1.03 -9.19 18.12
CA ASN A 177 1.40 -8.82 19.49
C ASN A 177 2.92 -8.74 19.68
N PHE A 178 3.69 -9.55 18.95
CA PHE A 178 5.14 -9.48 18.93
C PHE A 178 5.64 -8.16 18.33
N TRP A 179 4.99 -7.65 17.29
CA TRP A 179 5.34 -6.38 16.65
C TRP A 179 4.70 -5.15 17.32
N HIS A 180 4.04 -5.30 18.47
CA HIS A 180 3.48 -4.15 19.19
C HIS A 180 4.59 -3.16 19.61
N PRO A 181 4.46 -1.84 19.34
CA PRO A 181 5.52 -0.86 19.59
C PRO A 181 6.04 -0.86 21.04
N ASP A 182 5.15 -1.02 22.02
CA ASP A 182 5.52 -1.08 23.44
C ASP A 182 6.58 -2.14 23.75
N ARG A 183 6.56 -3.29 23.05
CA ARG A 183 7.57 -4.34 23.24
C ARG A 183 8.96 -3.84 22.86
N TRP A 184 9.04 -3.05 21.79
CA TRP A 184 10.27 -2.58 21.18
C TRP A 184 10.81 -1.28 21.78
N SER A 185 10.01 -0.59 22.62
CA SER A 185 10.44 0.57 23.41
C SER A 185 11.62 0.29 24.35
N ARG A 186 11.88 -1.00 24.64
CA ARG A 186 12.98 -1.48 25.48
C ARG A 186 14.35 -1.44 24.79
N VAL A 187 14.38 -1.30 23.47
CA VAL A 187 15.64 -1.19 22.72
C VAL A 187 16.39 0.06 23.17
N PRO A 188 17.73 0.00 23.38
CA PRO A 188 18.50 1.17 23.80
C PRO A 188 18.61 2.21 22.68
N GLN A 189 18.81 3.47 23.07
CA GLN A 189 19.21 4.52 22.12
C GLN A 189 20.65 4.24 21.62
N PRO A 190 21.00 4.61 20.37
CA PRO A 190 20.19 5.37 19.39
C PRO A 190 19.27 4.50 18.52
N TYR A 191 19.28 3.18 18.68
CA TYR A 191 18.67 2.23 17.74
C TYR A 191 17.15 2.10 17.87
N ARG A 192 16.60 2.50 19.02
CA ARG A 192 15.18 2.41 19.34
C ARG A 192 14.28 2.99 18.25
N GLN A 193 14.58 4.20 17.78
CA GLN A 193 13.69 4.91 16.87
C GLN A 193 13.47 4.17 15.55
N GLU A 194 14.53 3.59 14.99
CA GLU A 194 14.44 2.80 13.75
C GLU A 194 13.63 1.53 13.99
N VAL A 195 13.92 0.81 15.08
CA VAL A 195 13.25 -0.44 15.44
C VAL A 195 11.77 -0.23 15.74
N GLU A 196 11.40 0.83 16.45
CA GLU A 196 9.99 1.18 16.69
C GLU A 196 9.24 1.47 15.39
N ARG A 197 9.85 2.21 14.44
CA ARG A 197 9.23 2.44 13.12
C ARG A 197 9.01 1.14 12.36
N MET A 198 9.93 0.18 12.45
CA MET A 198 9.76 -1.15 11.85
C MET A 198 8.60 -1.91 12.50
N ALA A 199 8.53 -1.89 13.85
CA ALA A 199 7.49 -2.56 14.61
C ALA A 199 6.11 -1.99 14.28
N ILE A 200 5.96 -0.66 14.24
CA ILE A 200 4.71 0.02 13.84
C ILE A 200 4.25 -0.42 12.46
N LEU A 201 5.16 -0.43 11.47
CA LEU A 201 4.84 -0.83 10.10
C LEU A 201 4.35 -2.28 10.05
N LEU A 202 5.05 -3.21 10.72
CA LEU A 202 4.67 -4.62 10.75
C LEU A 202 3.36 -4.84 11.50
N PHE A 203 3.12 -4.11 12.59
CA PHE A 203 1.86 -4.14 13.32
C PHE A 203 0.69 -3.71 12.43
N GLN A 204 0.86 -2.63 11.66
CA GLN A 204 -0.15 -2.13 10.71
C GLN A 204 -0.42 -3.13 9.57
N VAL A 205 0.61 -3.84 9.07
CA VAL A 205 0.42 -4.89 8.06
C VAL A 205 -0.33 -6.09 8.63
N LEU A 206 -0.06 -6.47 9.89
CA LEU A 206 -0.64 -7.66 10.51
C LEU A 206 -2.05 -7.46 11.03
N GLN A 207 -2.43 -6.24 11.40
CA GLN A 207 -3.75 -5.96 11.97
C GLN A 207 -4.91 -6.37 11.02
N PRO A 208 -4.95 -5.90 9.75
CA PRO A 208 -6.00 -6.33 8.80
C PRO A 208 -5.97 -7.84 8.54
N LEU A 209 -4.79 -8.46 8.48
CA LEU A 209 -4.65 -9.90 8.26
C LEU A 209 -5.19 -10.73 9.42
N CYS A 210 -5.14 -10.22 10.66
CA CYS A 210 -5.79 -10.88 11.79
C CYS A 210 -7.32 -10.81 11.67
N ASP A 211 -7.84 -9.66 11.24
CA ASP A 211 -9.27 -9.39 11.15
C ASP A 211 -9.94 -10.17 9.99
N GLU A 212 -9.19 -10.55 8.94
CA GLU A 212 -9.70 -11.36 7.83
C GLU A 212 -9.87 -12.86 8.15
N VAL A 213 -9.11 -13.39 9.12
CA VAL A 213 -9.09 -14.83 9.47
C VAL A 213 -9.93 -15.12 10.73
N GLY A 214 -10.44 -14.08 11.40
CA GLY A 214 -11.29 -14.17 12.60
C GLY A 214 -12.78 -14.13 12.26
#